data_AF-A0ABD3XJ74-F1
#
_entry.id   AF-A0ABD3XJ74-F1
#
_cell.length_a   1.000
_cell.length_b   1.000
_cell.length_c   1.000
_cell.angle_alpha   90.00
_cell.angle_beta   90.00
_cell.angle_gamma   90.00
#
_symmetry.space_group_name_H-M   'P 1'
#
loop_
_entity.id
_entity.type
_entity.pdbx_description
1 polymer ?
#
loop_
_entity_poly.entity_id
_entity_poly.type
_entity_poly.pdbx_seq_one_letter_code
_entity_poly.pdbx_strand_id
1 'polypeptide(L)'
;MNSRCYPAKMETSTLCFLVGLLFTPSISAESRQRLHYVVPDRNYSTAIHNVSSLSVGSISDQCLKCICLVESNCLPIGCRMDVSSLSCGYYQIKLPYWTDCGRPGTGWKECADDHSCATTCVINYTAKYRSKTSCPDTCESYARIHNGGPHGCMKSSTIPYWHKVQSKGCS
;
A
#
# COMPACT_ATOMS: atom_id res chain seq x y z
N MET A 1 48.57 5.86 19.22
CA MET A 1 48.47 6.60 17.94
C MET A 1 47.16 7.38 17.93
N ASN A 2 47.28 8.71 18.01
CA ASN A 2 46.21 9.72 17.95
C ASN A 2 45.59 9.74 16.53
N SER A 3 44.32 10.11 16.31
CA SER A 3 43.77 11.48 16.37
C SER A 3 42.23 11.42 16.31
N ARG A 4 41.48 11.90 17.31
CA ARG A 4 40.94 13.27 17.51
C ARG A 4 40.01 13.79 16.40
N CYS A 5 38.71 13.79 16.70
CA CYS A 5 37.70 14.64 16.07
C CYS A 5 37.86 16.09 16.58
N TYR A 6 37.83 17.07 15.66
CA TYR A 6 37.79 18.50 15.98
C TYR A 6 36.36 19.02 15.83
N PRO A 7 35.80 19.74 16.82
CA PRO A 7 34.68 20.65 16.59
C PRO A 7 35.19 22.03 16.16
N ALA A 8 34.58 22.60 15.11
CA ALA A 8 34.76 24.00 14.75
C ALA A 8 33.81 24.88 15.58
N LYS A 9 34.40 25.89 16.23
CA LYS A 9 33.78 26.92 17.05
C LYS A 9 33.06 27.96 16.19
N MET A 10 31.93 28.48 16.68
CA MET A 10 31.42 29.80 16.29
C MET A 10 31.03 30.54 17.58
N GLU A 11 31.84 31.54 17.95
CA GLU A 11 31.52 32.57 18.96
C GLU A 11 31.18 33.86 18.19
N THR A 12 30.14 34.61 18.54
CA THR A 12 30.22 35.81 19.41
C THR A 12 28.78 36.29 19.69
N SER A 13 28.30 36.22 20.93
CA SER A 13 28.10 37.34 21.89
C SER A 13 27.68 38.69 21.28
N THR A 14 26.48 39.19 21.57
CA THR A 14 26.25 40.21 22.63
C THR A 14 24.75 40.51 22.79
N LEU A 15 24.40 40.76 24.05
CA LEU A 15 23.11 40.98 24.69
C LEU A 15 22.46 42.36 24.41
N CYS A 16 21.12 42.34 24.37
CA CYS A 16 20.14 43.15 25.13
C CYS A 16 20.07 44.70 25.00
N PHE A 17 18.90 45.19 24.55
CA PHE A 17 18.13 46.34 25.09
C PHE A 17 16.66 46.12 24.70
N LEU A 18 15.75 45.72 25.60
CA LEU A 18 14.95 46.52 26.56
C LEU A 18 13.72 47.26 25.95
N VAL A 19 12.56 46.97 26.56
CA VAL A 19 11.27 47.71 26.64
C VAL A 19 10.51 47.81 25.30
N GLY A 20 9.34 47.21 25.09
CA GLY A 20 8.15 47.16 25.93
C GLY A 20 7.13 48.15 25.34
N LEU A 21 6.09 47.64 24.66
CA LEU A 21 4.85 48.36 24.39
C LEU A 21 3.72 47.35 24.12
N LEU A 22 2.77 47.35 25.04
CA LEU A 22 1.49 46.66 25.00
C LEU A 22 0.60 47.31 23.92
N PHE A 23 0.13 46.53 22.95
CA PHE A 23 -1.14 46.79 22.27
C PHE A 23 -1.75 45.46 21.82
N THR A 24 -2.65 44.92 22.63
CA THR A 24 -3.68 43.99 22.17
C THR A 24 -4.85 44.78 21.58
N PRO A 25 -5.37 44.35 20.41
CA PRO A 25 -6.80 44.41 20.19
C PRO A 25 -7.35 43.00 19.91
N SER A 26 -8.15 42.55 20.88
CA SER A 26 -9.50 42.00 20.73
C SER A 26 -9.88 41.34 19.39
N ILE A 27 -10.07 40.02 19.47
CA ILE A 27 -11.23 39.25 19.00
C ILE A 27 -11.87 39.73 17.69
N SER A 28 -11.62 38.99 16.63
CA SER A 28 -12.72 38.53 15.80
C SER A 28 -12.53 37.03 15.54
N ALA A 29 -13.41 36.23 16.15
CA ALA A 29 -13.53 34.82 15.84
C ALA A 29 -14.13 34.72 14.44
N GLU A 30 -13.27 34.63 13.42
CA GLU A 30 -13.74 34.34 12.07
C GLU A 30 -14.33 32.94 12.04
N SER A 31 -15.59 32.93 11.63
CA SER A 31 -16.46 31.79 11.50
C SER A 31 -15.76 30.64 10.78
N ARG A 32 -15.75 29.46 11.41
CA ARG A 32 -15.69 28.19 10.67
C ARG A 32 -16.88 28.16 9.71
N GLN A 33 -16.71 28.65 8.48
CA GLN A 33 -17.49 28.12 7.38
C GLN A 33 -17.06 26.67 7.22
N ARG A 34 -17.87 25.80 7.82
CA ARG A 34 -17.97 24.39 7.45
C ARG A 34 -18.04 24.36 5.92
N LEU A 35 -16.99 23.89 5.26
CA LEU A 35 -17.12 23.36 3.91
C LEU A 35 -18.12 22.21 4.03
N HIS A 36 -19.39 22.53 3.79
CA HIS A 36 -20.38 21.54 3.38
C HIS A 36 -19.87 21.02 2.05
N TYR A 37 -19.06 19.97 2.10
CA TYR A 37 -18.96 19.10 0.94
C TYR A 37 -20.37 18.57 0.74
N VAL A 38 -21.06 19.13 -0.26
CA VAL A 38 -22.36 18.65 -0.68
C VAL A 38 -22.12 17.21 -1.11
N VAL A 39 -22.58 16.26 -0.30
CA VAL A 39 -22.72 14.89 -0.73
C VAL A 39 -23.73 14.96 -1.89
N PRO A 40 -23.37 14.58 -3.12
CA PRO A 40 -24.35 14.61 -4.20
C PRO A 40 -25.53 13.73 -3.81
N ASP A 41 -26.73 14.31 -3.83
CA ASP A 41 -27.97 13.59 -3.59
C ASP A 41 -28.01 12.35 -4.49
N ARG A 42 -28.31 11.19 -3.89
CA ARG A 42 -28.68 9.96 -4.60
C ARG A 42 -30.04 10.15 -5.28
N ASN A 43 -30.09 11.01 -6.28
CA ASN A 43 -31.22 11.15 -7.20
C ASN A 43 -30.70 10.93 -8.62
N TYR A 44 -30.19 9.72 -8.86
CA TYR A 44 -29.97 9.22 -10.21
C TYR A 44 -31.23 8.47 -10.64
N SER A 45 -32.22 9.20 -11.13
CA SER A 45 -33.40 8.62 -11.79
C SER A 45 -33.18 8.65 -13.31
N THR A 46 -33.24 7.45 -13.88
CA THR A 46 -33.58 7.13 -15.28
C THR A 46 -32.68 7.69 -16.38
N ALA A 47 -31.47 7.13 -16.47
CA ALA A 47 -31.00 6.64 -17.76
C ALA A 47 -30.59 5.18 -17.57
N ILE A 48 -31.35 4.25 -18.15
CA ILE A 48 -30.95 2.84 -18.31
C ILE A 48 -29.78 2.86 -19.29
N HIS A 49 -28.59 3.17 -18.80
CA HIS A 49 -27.39 2.72 -19.44
C HIS A 49 -27.22 1.28 -19.02
N ASN A 50 -27.62 0.35 -19.90
CA ASN A 50 -27.08 -1.00 -19.93
C ASN A 50 -25.58 -0.90 -20.28
N VAL A 51 -24.79 -0.24 -19.43
CA VAL A 51 -23.39 -0.59 -19.34
C VAL A 51 -23.41 -1.86 -18.51
N SER A 52 -23.51 -2.99 -19.20
CA SER A 52 -22.91 -4.21 -18.70
C SER A 52 -21.45 -3.85 -18.47
N SER A 53 -21.12 -3.36 -17.28
CA SER A 53 -19.75 -3.28 -16.82
C SER A 53 -19.32 -4.73 -16.76
N LEU A 54 -18.72 -5.20 -17.84
CA LEU A 54 -17.82 -6.34 -17.81
C LEU A 54 -16.77 -5.94 -16.79
N SER A 55 -16.99 -6.31 -15.53
CA SER A 55 -16.00 -6.19 -14.48
C SER A 55 -14.85 -7.07 -14.92
N VAL A 56 -13.87 -6.47 -15.59
CA VAL A 56 -12.56 -7.07 -15.77
C VAL A 56 -12.08 -7.43 -14.38
N GLY A 57 -11.88 -8.73 -14.15
CA GLY A 57 -11.46 -9.33 -12.90
C GLY A 57 -10.53 -8.50 -12.04
N SER A 58 -11.12 -7.74 -11.14
CA SER A 58 -10.40 -7.16 -10.01
C SER A 58 -10.47 -8.15 -8.87
N ILE A 59 -9.30 -8.44 -8.28
CA ILE A 59 -9.21 -9.20 -7.05
C ILE A 59 -10.13 -8.57 -5.99
N SER A 60 -10.93 -9.38 -5.30
CA SER A 60 -11.86 -8.88 -4.28
C SER A 60 -11.12 -8.48 -2.99
N ASP A 61 -11.68 -7.55 -2.23
CA ASP A 61 -11.16 -7.15 -0.91
C ASP A 61 -11.00 -8.34 0.04
N GLN A 62 -11.95 -9.27 0.00
CA GLN A 62 -11.89 -10.50 0.79
C GLN A 62 -10.68 -11.36 0.38
N CYS A 63 -10.41 -11.50 -0.91
CA CYS A 63 -9.25 -12.24 -1.40
C CYS A 63 -7.94 -11.57 -0.99
N LEU A 64 -7.82 -10.26 -1.17
CA LEU A 64 -6.67 -9.47 -0.73
C LEU A 64 -6.42 -9.65 0.78
N LYS A 65 -7.47 -9.58 1.59
CA LYS A 65 -7.38 -9.80 3.04
C LYS A 65 -6.85 -11.19 3.38
N CYS A 66 -7.32 -12.26 2.72
CA CYS A 66 -6.83 -13.61 2.98
C CYS A 66 -5.35 -13.77 2.61
N ILE A 67 -4.92 -13.23 1.47
CA ILE A 67 -3.51 -13.22 1.07
C ILE A 67 -2.68 -12.48 2.13
N CYS A 68 -3.10 -11.28 2.52
CA CYS A 68 -2.44 -10.47 3.56
C CYS A 68 -2.32 -11.23 4.90
N LEU A 69 -3.38 -11.93 5.31
CA LEU A 69 -3.39 -12.76 6.52
C LEU A 69 -2.44 -13.96 6.45
N VAL A 70 -2.24 -14.56 5.27
CA VAL A 70 -1.29 -15.65 5.08
C VAL A 70 0.15 -15.14 5.10
N GLU A 71 0.43 -13.99 4.48
CA GLU A 71 1.78 -13.46 4.34
C GLU A 71 2.34 -12.88 5.65
N SER A 72 1.50 -12.18 6.42
CA SER A 72 1.99 -11.39 7.56
C SER A 72 1.05 -11.30 8.76
N ASN A 73 -0.06 -12.06 8.78
CA ASN A 73 -1.25 -11.74 9.59
C ASN A 73 -1.77 -10.31 9.32
N CYS A 74 -1.52 -9.80 8.11
CA CYS A 74 -1.83 -8.46 7.68
C CYS A 74 -1.21 -7.37 8.57
N LEU A 75 0.10 -7.47 8.80
CA LEU A 75 0.90 -6.54 9.60
C LEU A 75 2.13 -6.06 8.82
N PRO A 76 2.63 -4.83 9.07
CA PRO A 76 3.86 -4.32 8.45
C PRO A 76 5.08 -4.91 9.15
N ILE A 77 5.42 -6.15 8.80
CA ILE A 77 6.45 -6.94 9.49
C ILE A 77 7.88 -6.67 9.00
N GLY A 78 8.09 -5.63 8.19
CA GLY A 78 9.37 -5.34 7.57
C GLY A 78 9.81 -6.44 6.61
N CYS A 79 11.12 -6.52 6.37
CA CYS A 79 11.69 -7.49 5.44
C CYS A 79 12.22 -8.74 6.14
N ARG A 80 11.92 -9.91 5.59
CA ARG A 80 12.41 -11.22 6.05
C ARG A 80 13.10 -11.95 4.90
N MET A 81 14.11 -12.75 5.24
CA MET A 81 14.78 -13.60 4.25
C MET A 81 13.85 -14.76 3.84
N ASP A 82 13.68 -14.94 2.53
CA ASP A 82 12.84 -15.98 1.92
C ASP A 82 13.53 -16.61 0.69
N VAL A 83 13.95 -17.87 0.84
CA VAL A 83 14.61 -18.78 -0.12
C VAL A 83 15.94 -18.27 -0.74
N SER A 84 16.20 -16.96 -0.79
CA SER A 84 17.46 -16.32 -1.22
C SER A 84 17.37 -14.79 -1.30
N SER A 85 16.19 -14.20 -1.08
CA SER A 85 15.95 -12.77 -1.24
C SER A 85 15.06 -12.25 -0.11
N LEU A 86 15.03 -10.94 0.07
CA LEU A 86 14.13 -10.31 1.02
C LEU A 86 12.70 -10.24 0.44
N SER A 87 11.74 -10.56 1.30
CA SER A 87 10.30 -10.34 1.12
C SER A 87 9.82 -9.38 2.20
N CYS A 88 9.04 -8.35 1.86
CA CYS A 88 8.74 -7.25 2.77
C CYS A 88 7.25 -7.03 3.02
N GLY A 89 6.92 -6.62 4.25
CA GLY A 89 5.67 -6.02 4.67
C GLY A 89 4.42 -6.89 4.52
N TYR A 90 3.27 -6.23 4.31
CA TYR A 90 1.93 -6.82 4.43
C TYR A 90 1.73 -8.07 3.57
N TYR A 91 2.28 -8.05 2.36
CA TYR A 91 2.12 -9.11 1.37
C TYR A 91 3.46 -9.77 1.02
N GLN A 92 4.49 -9.63 1.87
CA GLN A 92 5.81 -10.23 1.63
C GLN A 92 6.35 -9.99 0.20
N ILE A 93 6.22 -8.76 -0.29
CA ILE A 93 6.55 -8.35 -1.65
C ILE A 93 8.07 -8.37 -1.84
N LYS A 94 8.54 -8.98 -2.93
CA LYS A 94 9.97 -8.97 -3.35
C LYS A 94 10.26 -7.78 -4.28
N LEU A 95 11.53 -7.37 -4.39
CA LEU A 95 11.94 -6.26 -5.27
C LEU A 95 11.51 -6.43 -6.74
N PRO A 96 11.65 -7.62 -7.38
CA PRO A 96 11.17 -7.81 -8.74
C PRO A 96 9.65 -7.69 -8.85
N TYR A 97 8.91 -8.17 -7.82
CA TYR A 97 7.46 -8.04 -7.75
C TYR A 97 7.04 -6.56 -7.73
N TRP A 98 7.67 -5.77 -6.85
CA TRP A 98 7.42 -4.32 -6.76
C TRP A 98 7.77 -3.59 -8.05
N THR A 99 8.87 -3.98 -8.69
CA THR A 99 9.26 -3.48 -10.00
C THR A 99 8.17 -3.75 -11.05
N ASP A 100 7.65 -4.97 -11.05
CA ASP A 100 6.67 -5.40 -12.03
C ASP A 100 5.28 -4.80 -11.82
N CYS A 101 4.92 -4.44 -10.58
CA CYS A 101 3.66 -3.79 -10.24
C CYS A 101 3.63 -2.27 -10.51
N GLY A 102 4.68 -1.74 -11.15
CA GLY A 102 4.76 -0.33 -11.56
C GLY A 102 5.49 0.58 -10.58
N ARG A 103 6.22 0.02 -9.61
CA ARG A 103 6.99 0.79 -8.61
C ARG A 103 6.18 1.85 -7.84
N PRO A 104 5.00 1.51 -7.28
CA PRO A 104 4.22 2.48 -6.51
C PRO A 104 4.97 2.94 -5.25
N GLY A 105 4.63 4.15 -4.79
CA GLY A 105 5.26 4.77 -3.63
C GLY A 105 6.63 5.37 -3.92
N THR A 106 7.41 5.61 -2.86
CA THR A 106 8.75 6.20 -2.93
C THR A 106 9.88 5.16 -2.97
N GLY A 107 9.58 3.92 -2.64
CA GLY A 107 10.54 2.82 -2.59
C GLY A 107 9.87 1.48 -2.30
N TRP A 108 10.56 0.38 -2.61
CA TRP A 108 10.01 -0.96 -2.46
C TRP A 108 9.65 -1.30 -1.01
N LYS A 109 10.56 -1.05 -0.06
CA LYS A 109 10.36 -1.45 1.34
C LYS A 109 9.29 -0.58 1.99
N GLU A 110 9.36 0.72 1.74
CA GLU A 110 8.39 1.72 2.20
C GLU A 110 6.99 1.40 1.68
N CYS A 111 6.89 1.05 0.39
CA CYS A 111 5.61 0.65 -0.19
C CYS A 111 5.10 -0.68 0.38
N ALA A 112 5.98 -1.65 0.63
CA ALA A 112 5.58 -2.95 1.15
C ALA A 112 5.04 -2.87 2.59
N ASP A 113 5.58 -1.96 3.42
CA ASP A 113 5.12 -1.68 4.80
C ASP A 113 4.01 -0.63 4.89
N ASP A 114 3.56 -0.04 3.77
CA ASP A 114 2.33 0.76 3.68
C ASP A 114 1.18 -0.08 3.10
N HIS A 115 0.08 -0.23 3.85
CA HIS A 115 -0.99 -1.17 3.47
C HIS A 115 -1.63 -0.80 2.12
N SER A 116 -1.85 0.49 1.87
CA SER A 116 -2.48 0.98 0.64
C SER A 116 -1.57 0.79 -0.57
N CYS A 117 -0.30 1.15 -0.44
CA CYS A 117 0.71 0.99 -1.48
C CYS A 117 0.94 -0.49 -1.81
N ALA A 118 1.10 -1.34 -0.79
CA ALA A 118 1.29 -2.76 -0.97
C ALA A 118 0.07 -3.42 -1.63
N THR A 119 -1.14 -3.06 -1.22
CA THR A 119 -2.40 -3.52 -1.85
C THR A 119 -2.47 -3.11 -3.32
N THR A 120 -2.17 -1.84 -3.62
CA THR A 120 -2.09 -1.34 -5.00
C THR A 120 -1.09 -2.13 -5.83
N CYS A 121 0.07 -2.46 -5.26
CA CYS A 121 1.07 -3.28 -5.92
C CYS A 121 0.57 -4.70 -6.23
N VAL A 122 -0.12 -5.37 -5.30
CA VAL A 122 -0.70 -6.70 -5.55
C VAL A 122 -1.77 -6.66 -6.65
N ILE A 123 -2.64 -5.66 -6.64
CA ILE A 123 -3.65 -5.44 -7.69
C ILE A 123 -2.97 -5.27 -9.05
N ASN A 124 -1.99 -4.37 -9.16
CA ASN A 124 -1.29 -4.11 -10.43
C ASN A 124 -0.53 -5.35 -10.93
N TYR A 125 0.18 -6.04 -10.04
CA TYR A 125 0.95 -7.24 -10.41
C TYR A 125 0.04 -8.34 -10.92
N THR A 126 -1.04 -8.64 -10.19
CA THR A 126 -1.97 -9.68 -10.60
C THR A 126 -2.71 -9.33 -11.89
N ALA A 127 -3.12 -8.07 -12.07
CA ALA A 127 -3.70 -7.60 -13.34
C ALA A 127 -2.73 -7.73 -14.52
N LYS A 128 -1.44 -7.38 -14.32
CA LYS A 128 -0.39 -7.49 -15.34
C LYS A 128 -0.18 -8.91 -15.84
N TYR A 129 -0.24 -9.90 -14.95
CA TYR A 129 0.05 -11.29 -15.33
C TYR A 129 -1.18 -12.13 -15.60
N ARG A 130 -2.34 -11.84 -14.99
CA ARG A 130 -3.61 -12.49 -15.35
C ARG A 130 -3.90 -12.40 -16.84
N SER A 131 -3.77 -11.21 -17.43
CA SER A 131 -3.97 -10.99 -18.86
C SER A 131 -3.00 -11.76 -19.78
N LYS A 132 -1.95 -12.35 -19.21
CA LYS A 132 -0.92 -13.13 -19.93
C LYS A 132 -1.02 -14.63 -19.66
N THR A 133 -2.04 -15.07 -18.95
CA THR A 133 -2.24 -16.48 -18.58
C THR A 133 -3.64 -16.94 -18.96
N SER A 134 -3.84 -18.25 -19.11
CA SER A 134 -5.16 -18.86 -19.28
C SER A 134 -5.88 -19.13 -17.95
N CYS A 135 -5.38 -18.58 -16.84
CA CYS A 135 -5.93 -18.87 -15.52
C CYS A 135 -7.34 -18.29 -15.35
N PRO A 136 -8.22 -18.93 -14.57
CA PRO A 136 -9.53 -18.37 -14.23
C PRO A 136 -9.45 -17.08 -13.43
N ASP A 137 -10.58 -16.36 -13.37
CA ASP A 137 -10.72 -15.12 -12.62
C ASP A 137 -11.20 -15.38 -11.19
N THR A 138 -10.37 -16.06 -10.41
CA THR A 138 -10.72 -16.58 -9.08
C THR A 138 -9.71 -16.17 -8.03
N CYS A 139 -10.12 -16.15 -6.75
CA CYS A 139 -9.20 -15.88 -5.65
C CYS A 139 -8.02 -16.87 -5.65
N GLU A 140 -8.28 -18.14 -5.95
CA GLU A 140 -7.23 -19.14 -6.15
C GLU A 140 -6.17 -18.66 -7.15
N SER A 141 -6.59 -18.21 -8.33
CA SER A 141 -5.67 -17.80 -9.39
C SER A 141 -4.84 -16.59 -8.96
N TYR A 142 -5.45 -15.59 -8.33
CA TYR A 142 -4.74 -14.42 -7.82
C TYR A 142 -3.74 -14.76 -6.72
N ALA A 143 -4.15 -15.56 -5.73
CA ALA A 143 -3.30 -16.03 -4.64
C ALA A 143 -2.09 -16.81 -5.17
N ARG A 144 -2.32 -17.69 -6.14
CA ARG A 144 -1.25 -18.50 -6.74
C ARG A 144 -0.32 -17.67 -7.61
N ILE A 145 -0.81 -16.65 -8.32
CA ILE A 145 0.04 -15.67 -9.03
C ILE A 145 0.88 -14.86 -8.04
N HIS A 146 0.30 -14.44 -6.92
CA HIS A 146 1.02 -13.74 -5.87
C HIS A 146 2.20 -14.58 -5.33
N ASN A 147 1.94 -15.85 -5.00
CA ASN A 147 2.96 -16.76 -4.46
C ASN A 147 3.97 -17.28 -5.50
N GLY A 148 3.52 -17.64 -6.69
CA GLY A 148 4.33 -18.35 -7.69
C GLY A 148 4.86 -17.49 -8.84
N GLY A 149 4.57 -16.19 -8.81
CA GLY A 149 4.90 -15.23 -9.86
C GLY A 149 4.00 -15.34 -11.10
N PRO A 150 4.45 -14.89 -12.28
CA PRO A 150 3.61 -14.68 -13.46
C PRO A 150 2.75 -15.86 -13.91
N HIS A 151 3.25 -17.08 -13.72
CA HIS A 151 2.59 -18.33 -14.13
C HIS A 151 2.14 -19.15 -12.91
N GLY A 152 2.04 -18.54 -11.73
CA GLY A 152 1.86 -19.24 -10.46
C GLY A 152 0.59 -20.10 -10.39
N CYS A 153 -0.50 -19.65 -11.01
CA CYS A 153 -1.77 -20.38 -11.11
C CYS A 153 -1.71 -21.67 -11.96
N MET A 154 -0.64 -21.87 -12.74
CA MET A 154 -0.39 -23.11 -13.50
C MET A 154 0.58 -24.06 -12.80
N LYS A 155 1.26 -23.60 -11.75
CA LYS A 155 2.27 -24.39 -11.03
C LYS A 155 1.61 -25.20 -9.92
N SER A 156 1.83 -26.51 -9.88
CA SER A 156 1.36 -27.35 -8.77
C SER A 156 2.00 -26.97 -7.43
N SER A 157 3.21 -26.40 -7.45
CA SER A 157 3.92 -25.95 -6.25
C SER A 157 3.22 -24.83 -5.46
N THR A 158 2.25 -24.13 -6.07
CA THR A 158 1.47 -23.06 -5.40
C THR A 158 0.16 -23.57 -4.79
N ILE A 159 -0.22 -24.84 -5.01
CA ILE A 159 -1.43 -25.44 -4.42
C ILE A 159 -1.39 -25.43 -2.89
N PRO A 160 -0.27 -25.80 -2.21
CA PRO A 160 -0.20 -25.70 -0.75
C PRO A 160 -0.38 -24.29 -0.23
N TYR A 161 0.06 -23.27 -0.99
CA TYR A 161 -0.17 -21.88 -0.64
C TYR A 161 -1.65 -21.52 -0.75
N TRP A 162 -2.33 -21.94 -1.82
CA TRP A 162 -3.77 -21.74 -1.96
C TRP A 162 -4.57 -22.31 -0.79
N HIS A 163 -4.25 -23.52 -0.32
CA HIS A 163 -4.94 -24.08 0.85
C HIS A 163 -4.77 -23.25 2.13
N LYS A 164 -3.64 -22.54 2.29
CA LYS A 164 -3.47 -21.58 3.40
C LYS A 164 -4.36 -20.36 3.25
N VAL A 165 -4.55 -19.86 2.02
CA VAL A 165 -5.45 -18.73 1.74
C VAL A 165 -6.90 -19.16 1.93
N GLN A 166 -7.27 -20.34 1.45
CA GLN A 166 -8.58 -20.94 1.62
C GLN A 166 -8.95 -21.11 3.10
N SER A 167 -8.00 -21.52 3.95
CA SER A 167 -8.22 -21.64 5.39
C SER A 167 -8.45 -20.31 6.12
N LYS A 168 -8.24 -19.16 5.45
CA LYS A 168 -8.66 -17.83 5.94
C LYS A 168 -10.11 -17.47 5.56
N GLY A 169 -10.86 -18.39 4.95
CA GLY A 169 -12.26 -18.20 4.55
C GLY A 169 -12.44 -17.62 3.15
N CYS A 170 -11.51 -17.92 2.22
CA CYS A 170 -11.57 -17.44 0.83
C CYS A 170 -11.85 -18.59 -0.15
N SER A 171 -12.54 -18.26 -1.26
CA SER A 171 -12.91 -19.16 -2.37
C SER A 171 -12.53 -18.57 -3.71
#